data_AF-A0A843B328-F1
#
_entry.id   AF-A0A843B328-F1
#
_cell.length_a   1.000
_cell.length_b   1.000
_cell.length_c   1.000
_cell.angle_alpha   90.00
_cell.angle_beta   90.00
_cell.angle_gamma   90.00
#
_symmetry.space_group_name_H-M   'P 1'
#
loop_
_entity.id
_entity.type
_entity.pdbx_description
1 polymer ?
#
loop_
_entity_poly.entity_id
_entity_poly.type
_entity_poly.pdbx_seq_one_letter_code
_entity_poly.pdbx_strand_id
1 'polypeptide(L)'
;MAAAHAQAANYATCLLDKLPGTQNDVAAHANMQVCLGKFPGGIEATPQGKGRGIFGFSSGAECTAKKAGDTRSNRAAVLIGVACRKLYDEPVKLTPFSGKLDGER
;
A
#
# COMPACT_ATOMS: atom_id res chain seq x y z
N MET A 1 15.18 -6.92 -26.09
CA MET A 1 15.17 -6.28 -24.77
C MET A 1 13.78 -6.44 -24.18
N ALA A 2 13.59 -7.41 -23.29
CA ALA A 2 12.32 -7.59 -22.60
C ALA A 2 12.31 -6.65 -21.40
N ALA A 3 11.52 -5.57 -21.48
CA ALA A 3 11.05 -4.93 -20.25
C ALA A 3 10.21 -6.00 -19.55
N ALA A 4 10.76 -6.62 -18.51
CA ALA A 4 9.97 -7.43 -17.61
C ALA A 4 8.94 -6.48 -17.01
N HIS A 5 7.75 -6.42 -17.62
CA HIS A 5 6.58 -5.95 -16.93
C HIS A 5 6.48 -6.84 -15.71
N ALA A 6 6.90 -6.32 -14.55
CA ALA A 6 6.60 -6.93 -13.28
C ALA A 6 5.07 -6.98 -13.25
N GLN A 7 4.50 -8.13 -13.61
CA GLN A 7 3.08 -8.34 -13.56
C GLN A 7 2.74 -8.18 -12.08
N ALA A 8 2.03 -7.11 -11.72
CA ALA A 8 1.58 -6.89 -10.35
C ALA A 8 1.04 -8.21 -9.79
N ALA A 9 1.65 -8.72 -8.72
CA ALA A 9 1.31 -10.04 -8.18
C ALA A 9 0.04 -9.99 -7.31
N ASN A 10 -0.38 -8.79 -6.90
CA ASN A 10 -1.55 -8.53 -6.08
C ASN A 10 -2.05 -7.09 -6.25
N TYR A 11 -3.20 -6.79 -5.63
CA TYR A 11 -3.82 -5.47 -5.67
C TYR A 11 -2.89 -4.34 -5.21
N ALA A 12 -2.16 -4.51 -4.11
CA ALA A 12 -1.25 -3.47 -3.60
C ALA A 12 -0.13 -3.15 -4.59
N THR A 13 0.50 -4.17 -5.18
CA THR A 13 1.53 -3.97 -6.21
C THR A 13 0.96 -3.28 -7.46
N CYS A 14 -0.28 -3.60 -7.85
CA CYS A 14 -0.94 -2.92 -8.96
C CYS A 14 -1.14 -1.42 -8.69
N LEU A 15 -1.55 -1.07 -7.47
CA LEU A 15 -1.66 0.34 -7.07
C LEU A 15 -0.31 1.06 -7.13
N LEU A 16 0.77 0.42 -6.67
CA LEU A 16 2.12 1.00 -6.71
C LEU A 16 2.68 1.14 -8.14
N ASP A 17 2.19 0.35 -9.09
CA ASP A 17 2.56 0.47 -10.50
C ASP A 17 1.76 1.56 -11.23
N LYS A 18 0.50 1.81 -10.82
CA LYS A 18 -0.44 2.66 -11.57
C LYS A 18 -0.63 4.05 -11.01
N LEU A 19 -0.50 4.23 -9.70
CA LEU A 19 -0.84 5.50 -9.04
C LEU A 19 0.28 6.55 -8.98
N PRO A 20 1.58 6.20 -8.90
CA PRO A 20 2.63 7.23 -8.86
C PRO A 20 2.54 8.22 -10.03
N GLY A 21 2.65 9.52 -9.72
CA GLY A 21 2.57 10.60 -10.71
C GLY A 21 1.16 10.94 -11.17
N THR A 22 0.12 10.32 -10.61
CA THR A 22 -1.28 10.65 -10.93
C THR A 22 -1.61 12.09 -10.54
N GLN A 23 -2.19 12.84 -11.49
CA GLN A 23 -2.38 14.28 -11.35
C GLN A 23 -3.70 14.70 -10.69
N ASN A 24 -4.73 13.86 -10.71
CA ASN A 24 -6.05 14.17 -10.16
C ASN A 24 -6.78 12.90 -9.68
N ASP A 25 -7.81 13.11 -8.84
CA ASP A 25 -8.50 12.02 -8.17
C ASP A 25 -9.39 11.18 -9.10
N VAL A 26 -9.83 11.74 -10.23
CA VAL A 26 -10.61 10.99 -11.25
C VAL A 26 -9.71 9.93 -11.88
N ALA A 27 -8.50 10.30 -12.30
CA ALA A 27 -7.51 9.35 -12.80
C ALA A 27 -7.11 8.33 -11.73
N ALA A 28 -6.96 8.75 -10.47
CA ALA A 28 -6.67 7.85 -9.36
C ALA A 28 -7.77 6.80 -9.17
N HIS A 29 -9.04 7.22 -9.26
CA HIS A 29 -10.19 6.32 -9.17
C HIS A 29 -10.20 5.33 -10.34
N ALA A 30 -9.97 5.78 -11.57
CA ALA A 30 -9.92 4.90 -12.73
C ALA A 30 -8.81 3.84 -12.60
N ASN A 31 -7.60 4.25 -12.21
CA ASN A 31 -6.48 3.33 -11.96
C ASN A 31 -6.78 2.33 -10.83
N MET A 32 -7.44 2.77 -9.76
CA MET A 32 -7.92 1.90 -8.69
C MET A 32 -8.90 0.85 -9.21
N GLN A 33 -9.88 1.23 -10.04
CA GLN A 33 -10.84 0.30 -10.65
C GLN A 33 -10.17 -0.70 -11.58
N VAL A 34 -9.17 -0.27 -12.36
CA VAL A 34 -8.35 -1.19 -13.18
C VAL A 34 -7.67 -2.25 -12.31
N CYS A 35 -7.13 -1.86 -11.16
CA CYS A 35 -6.51 -2.80 -10.23
C CYS A 35 -7.55 -3.71 -9.56
N LEU A 36 -8.73 -3.18 -9.20
CA LEU A 36 -9.78 -3.98 -8.58
C LEU A 36 -10.35 -5.02 -9.55
N GLY A 37 -10.54 -4.66 -10.83
CA GLY A 37 -10.98 -5.60 -11.86
C GLY A 37 -10.01 -6.76 -12.08
N LYS A 38 -8.70 -6.55 -11.86
CA LYS A 38 -7.68 -7.60 -11.93
C LYS A 38 -7.53 -8.39 -10.63
N PHE A 39 -7.76 -7.75 -9.49
CA PHE A 39 -7.57 -8.31 -8.16
C PHE A 39 -8.82 -8.03 -7.30
N PRO A 40 -9.90 -8.81 -7.48
CA PRO A 40 -11.21 -8.51 -6.88
C PRO A 40 -11.22 -8.57 -5.36
N GLY A 41 -10.28 -9.30 -4.74
CA GLY A 41 -10.12 -9.33 -3.28
C GLY A 41 -9.54 -8.02 -2.69
N GLY A 42 -9.17 -7.07 -3.53
CA GLY A 42 -8.73 -5.73 -3.12
C GLY A 42 -7.51 -5.76 -2.20
N ILE A 43 -7.42 -4.75 -1.33
CA ILE A 43 -6.28 -4.60 -0.42
C ILE A 43 -6.27 -5.69 0.67
N GLU A 44 -7.43 -6.18 1.09
CA GLU A 44 -7.51 -7.17 2.17
C GLU A 44 -6.98 -8.54 1.76
N ALA A 45 -7.09 -8.90 0.49
CA ALA A 45 -6.46 -10.11 -0.04
C ALA A 45 -4.93 -10.03 -0.14
N THR A 46 -4.33 -8.86 0.06
CA THR A 46 -2.86 -8.72 0.09
C THR A 46 -2.33 -9.08 1.48
N PRO A 47 -1.46 -10.10 1.63
CA PRO A 47 -0.89 -10.43 2.93
C PRO A 47 -0.01 -9.30 3.46
N GLN A 48 -0.16 -8.99 4.75
CA GLN A 48 0.62 -7.95 5.43
C GLN A 48 2.11 -8.27 5.39
N GLY A 49 2.95 -7.28 5.05
CA GLY A 49 4.39 -7.40 5.05
C GLY A 49 5.00 -8.22 3.89
N LYS A 50 4.19 -8.62 2.89
CA LYS A 50 4.66 -9.50 1.79
C LYS A 50 5.68 -8.86 0.85
N GLY A 51 5.84 -7.54 0.88
CA GLY A 51 6.88 -6.82 0.14
C GLY A 51 8.23 -6.71 0.87
N ARG A 52 8.29 -7.06 2.17
CA ARG A 52 9.52 -6.99 2.96
C ARG A 52 10.55 -8.00 2.45
N GLY A 53 11.83 -7.62 2.47
CA GLY A 53 12.96 -8.46 2.03
C GLY A 53 14.24 -7.64 1.83
N ILE A 54 15.33 -8.30 1.44
CA ILE A 54 16.67 -7.69 1.31
C ILE A 54 16.69 -6.53 0.29
N PHE A 55 15.83 -6.61 -0.74
CA PHE A 55 15.73 -5.60 -1.80
C PHE A 55 14.46 -4.73 -1.72
N GLY A 56 13.68 -4.86 -0.64
CA GLY A 56 12.45 -4.11 -0.42
C GLY A 56 12.67 -2.82 0.39
N PHE A 57 11.61 -2.02 0.53
CA PHE A 57 11.62 -0.90 1.48
C PHE A 57 11.63 -1.41 2.93
N SER A 58 12.26 -0.66 3.83
CA SER A 58 12.33 -0.99 5.26
C SER A 58 10.99 -0.79 5.98
N SER A 59 10.15 0.11 5.47
CA SER A 59 8.83 0.43 6.04
C SER A 59 7.86 0.92 4.98
N GLY A 60 6.56 0.87 5.30
CA GLY A 60 5.52 1.49 4.49
C GLY A 60 5.70 3.00 4.38
N ALA A 61 6.23 3.67 5.41
CA ALA A 61 6.52 5.10 5.39
C ALA A 61 7.60 5.45 4.36
N GLU A 62 8.71 4.71 4.34
CA GLU A 62 9.79 4.89 3.36
C GLU A 62 9.28 4.67 1.93
N CYS A 63 8.54 3.58 1.71
CA CYS A 63 7.89 3.31 0.42
C CYS A 63 6.97 4.46 -0.01
N THR A 64 6.16 4.97 0.92
CA THR A 64 5.19 6.04 0.63
C THR A 64 5.91 7.32 0.26
N ALA A 65 6.91 7.73 1.04
CA ALA A 65 7.72 8.92 0.75
C ALA A 65 8.35 8.82 -0.65
N LYS A 66 8.87 7.65 -1.02
CA LYS A 66 9.49 7.43 -2.33
C LYS A 66 8.49 7.40 -3.48
N LYS A 67 7.34 6.76 -3.31
CA LYS A 67 6.39 6.47 -4.42
C LYS A 67 5.32 7.55 -4.58
N ALA A 68 4.92 8.23 -3.51
CA ALA A 68 3.89 9.26 -3.53
C ALA A 68 4.45 10.68 -3.67
N GLY A 69 5.77 10.89 -3.50
CA GLY A 69 6.39 12.22 -3.44
C GLY A 69 6.05 13.15 -4.61
N ASP A 70 5.94 12.60 -5.82
CA ASP A 70 5.64 13.38 -7.04
C ASP A 70 4.16 13.26 -7.48
N THR A 71 3.27 12.77 -6.60
CA THR A 71 1.86 12.50 -6.91
C THR A 71 0.97 13.64 -6.42
N ARG A 72 0.39 14.41 -7.34
CA ARG A 72 -0.49 15.56 -7.01
C ARG A 72 -1.87 15.16 -6.49
N SER A 73 -2.40 14.03 -6.94
CA SER A 73 -3.69 13.52 -6.47
C SER A 73 -3.61 13.06 -5.02
N ASN A 74 -4.40 13.67 -4.14
CA ASN A 74 -4.51 13.25 -2.75
C ASN A 74 -5.03 11.81 -2.64
N ARG A 75 -6.02 11.45 -3.46
CA ARG A 75 -6.55 10.08 -3.45
C ARG A 75 -5.50 9.07 -3.87
N ALA A 76 -4.72 9.35 -4.92
CA ALA A 76 -3.64 8.49 -5.35
C ALA A 76 -2.56 8.37 -4.26
N ALA A 77 -2.13 9.48 -3.66
CA ALA A 77 -1.12 9.48 -2.59
C ALA A 77 -1.57 8.64 -1.39
N VAL A 78 -2.83 8.75 -0.97
CA VAL A 78 -3.40 7.93 0.12
C VAL A 78 -3.40 6.45 -0.24
N LEU A 79 -3.84 6.09 -1.45
CA LEU A 79 -3.88 4.70 -1.90
C LEU A 79 -2.48 4.09 -2.05
N ILE A 80 -1.50 4.86 -2.52
CA ILE A 80 -0.07 4.49 -2.50
C ILE A 80 0.35 4.21 -1.06
N GLY A 81 0.01 5.09 -0.12
CA GLY A 81 0.33 4.91 1.29
C GLY A 81 -0.27 3.64 1.89
N VAL A 82 -1.53 3.35 1.58
CA VAL A 82 -2.20 2.10 2.00
C VAL A 82 -1.49 0.88 1.43
N ALA A 83 -1.17 0.87 0.13
CA ALA A 83 -0.47 -0.24 -0.50
C ALA A 83 0.94 -0.44 0.08
N CYS A 84 1.69 0.65 0.27
CA CYS A 84 3.01 0.62 0.89
C CYS A 84 2.95 0.05 2.32
N ARG A 85 2.02 0.53 3.16
CA ARG A 85 1.87 -0.01 4.53
C ARG A 85 1.47 -1.48 4.53
N LYS A 86 0.55 -1.90 3.66
CA LYS A 86 0.16 -3.31 3.55
C LYS A 86 1.35 -4.19 3.15
N LEU A 87 2.22 -3.71 2.26
CA LEU A 87 3.35 -4.48 1.75
C LEU A 87 4.58 -4.46 2.66
N TYR A 88 4.85 -3.35 3.36
CA TYR A 88 6.15 -3.13 4.00
C TYR A 88 6.10 -2.90 5.51
N ASP A 89 4.93 -2.63 6.11
CA ASP A 89 4.83 -2.58 7.58
C ASP A 89 4.78 -3.98 8.17
N GLU A 90 5.35 -4.12 9.36
CA GLU A 90 5.24 -5.35 10.13
C GLU A 90 3.77 -5.63 10.50
N PRO A 91 3.38 -6.92 10.58
CA PRO A 91 2.09 -7.26 11.16
C PRO A 91 1.96 -6.70 12.56
N VAL A 92 0.87 -5.97 12.82
CA VAL A 92 0.56 -5.49 14.16
C VAL A 92 0.36 -6.70 15.07
N LYS A 93 1.20 -6.83 16.08
CA LYS A 93 1.02 -7.81 17.15
C LYS A 93 0.11 -7.20 18.20
N LEU A 94 -1.17 -7.56 18.16
CA LEU A 94 -2.13 -7.15 19.20
C LEU A 94 -1.81 -7.91 20.48
N THR A 95 -1.27 -7.22 21.48
CA THR A 95 -1.19 -7.74 22.84
C THR A 95 -2.39 -7.23 23.63
N PRO A 96 -3.17 -8.11 24.28
CA PRO A 96 -4.24 -7.68 25.17
C PRO A 96 -3.71 -6.70 26.21
N PHE A 97 -4.42 -5.59 26.40
CA PHE A 97 -4.10 -4.68 27.49
C PHE A 97 -4.37 -5.40 28.81
N SER A 98 -3.33 -5.53 29.64
CA SER A 98 -3.40 -6.16 30.96
C SER A 98 -3.18 -5.17 32.11
N GLY A 99 -3.13 -3.86 31.80
CA GLY A 99 -3.00 -2.82 32.80
C GLY A 99 -4.34 -2.50 33.48
N LYS A 100 -4.28 -1.73 34.57
CA LYS A 100 -5.45 -1.00 35.08
C LYS A 100 -5.72 0.18 34.16
N LEU A 101 -6.99 0.43 33.86
CA LEU A 101 -7.41 1.67 33.24
C LEU A 101 -7.28 2.80 34.28
N ASP A 102 -6.86 3.98 33.82
CA ASP A 102 -6.82 5.16 34.68
C ASP A 102 -8.21 5.39 35.32
N GLY A 103 -8.31 5.18 36.64
CA GLY A 103 -9.56 5.33 37.40
C GLY A 103 -10.09 4.05 38.06
N GLU A 104 -9.51 2.88 37.81
CA GLU A 104 -9.86 1.66 38.56
C GLU A 104 -9.24 1.67 39.97
N ARG A 105 -10.04 2.04 40.98
CA ARG A 105 -9.69 1.85 42.40
C ARG A 105 -9.62 0.36 42.73
#